data_AF-A0A8C1ZUT1-F1
#
_entry.id   AF-A0A8C1ZUT1-F1
#
_cell.length_a   1.000
_cell.length_b   1.000
_cell.length_c   1.000
_cell.angle_alpha   90.00
_cell.angle_beta   90.00
_cell.angle_gamma   90.00
#
_symmetry.space_group_name_H-M   'P 1'
#
loop_
_entity.id
_entity.type
_entity.pdbx_description
1 polymer ?
#
loop_
_entity_poly.entity_id
_entity_poly.type
_entity_poly.pdbx_seq_one_letter_code
_entity_poly.pdbx_strand_id
1 'polypeptide(L)'
;ERERERESSSTAFFAGLLVLLQSSSYVTRADHDSRPNFVLMMVDDLGIGDIGCYGNDTISTPNIDGLAADGVRLTQHLAAAPLCTPSRTAFMTGRYALRAGETSTGRVQVILFLAGSGGLLPNETTFAKLLQKQGYTTGIVGKWHLGVNCESRNDHCHHPNNHGFDFFYGLPFTNFNDCKPGAGKGVLVDVQETLWQISVLLTLASLTLLAARASGLLRVSWTLVAFLAAMSLLSFAVWFVPFELLRTWNCIIMRNGEVVEQPLKLETLNARLMSEAERFVERSVLNDT
;
A
#
# COMPACT_ATOMS: atom_id res chain seq x y z
N GLU A 1 -76.03 4.43 17.64
CA GLU A 1 -74.89 3.50 17.40
C GLU A 1 -73.74 4.16 16.65
N ARG A 2 -73.94 4.77 15.48
CA ARG A 2 -72.86 5.37 14.67
C ARG A 2 -72.03 6.49 15.32
N GLU A 3 -72.57 7.21 16.30
CA GLU A 3 -71.80 8.24 17.04
C GLU A 3 -70.86 7.64 18.10
N ARG A 4 -71.24 6.53 18.75
CA ARG A 4 -70.38 5.84 19.73
C ARG A 4 -69.18 5.15 19.08
N GLU A 5 -69.34 4.67 17.85
CA GLU A 5 -68.23 4.08 17.07
C GLU A 5 -67.19 5.14 16.65
N ARG A 6 -67.62 6.39 16.43
CA ARG A 6 -66.74 7.49 16.02
C ARG A 6 -65.88 8.04 17.17
N GLU A 7 -66.44 8.07 18.39
CA GLU A 7 -65.70 8.41 19.61
C GLU A 7 -64.69 7.32 20.02
N SER A 8 -65.05 6.04 19.84
CA SER A 8 -64.14 4.90 20.10
C SER A 8 -62.95 4.89 19.13
N SER A 9 -63.19 5.22 17.85
CA SER A 9 -62.11 5.32 16.85
C SER A 9 -61.17 6.51 17.11
N SER A 10 -61.70 7.64 17.59
CA SER A 10 -60.87 8.82 17.89
C SER A 10 -60.02 8.64 19.14
N THR A 11 -60.56 8.01 20.19
CA THR A 11 -59.81 7.71 21.42
C THR A 11 -58.70 6.67 21.18
N ALA A 12 -58.94 5.67 20.34
CA ALA A 12 -57.91 4.71 19.90
C ALA A 12 -56.80 5.38 19.07
N PHE A 13 -57.14 6.35 18.21
CA PHE A 13 -56.18 7.07 17.39
C PHE A 13 -55.28 7.99 18.22
N PHE A 14 -55.86 8.70 19.21
CA PHE A 14 -55.09 9.55 20.14
C PHE A 14 -54.23 8.73 21.11
N ALA A 15 -54.70 7.56 21.56
CA ALA A 15 -53.91 6.65 22.39
C ALA A 15 -52.71 6.06 21.62
N GLY A 16 -52.89 5.69 20.35
CA GLY A 16 -51.81 5.23 19.47
C GLY A 16 -50.76 6.32 19.20
N LEU A 17 -51.18 7.57 19.04
CA LEU A 17 -50.29 8.71 18.83
C LEU A 17 -49.49 9.05 20.11
N LEU A 18 -50.08 8.90 21.30
CA LEU A 18 -49.37 9.09 22.57
C LEU A 18 -48.33 7.99 22.83
N VAL A 19 -48.60 6.74 22.43
CA VAL A 19 -47.62 5.64 22.53
C VAL A 19 -46.46 5.84 21.55
N LEU A 20 -46.71 6.39 20.35
CA LEU A 20 -45.68 6.76 19.38
C LEU A 20 -44.85 7.98 19.81
N LEU A 21 -45.44 8.91 20.58
CA LEU A 21 -44.72 10.06 21.13
C LEU A 21 -43.91 9.70 22.40
N GLN A 22 -44.39 8.72 23.19
CA GLN A 22 -43.64 8.21 24.35
C GLN A 22 -42.49 7.27 23.95
N SER A 23 -42.61 6.52 22.84
CA SER A 23 -41.48 5.73 22.32
C SER A 23 -40.33 6.58 21.77
N SER A 24 -40.59 7.84 21.39
CA SER A 24 -39.54 8.80 21.01
C SER A 24 -38.72 9.29 22.22
N SER A 25 -39.25 9.14 23.45
CA SER A 25 -38.58 9.57 24.69
C SER A 25 -37.68 8.49 25.31
N TYR A 26 -37.68 7.27 24.77
CA TYR A 26 -36.79 6.17 25.18
C TYR A 26 -35.54 6.04 24.31
N VAL A 27 -35.27 6.99 23.40
CA VAL A 27 -33.90 7.22 22.94
C VAL A 27 -33.18 7.93 24.09
N THR A 28 -32.85 7.13 25.11
CA THR A 28 -31.88 7.46 26.13
C THR A 28 -30.68 8.07 25.43
N ARG A 29 -30.47 9.36 25.74
CA ARG A 29 -29.18 10.03 25.71
C ARG A 29 -28.10 9.01 26.10
N ALA A 30 -27.37 8.51 25.10
CA ALA A 30 -26.12 7.83 25.34
C ALA A 30 -25.16 8.89 25.87
N ASP A 31 -25.17 9.04 27.19
CA ASP A 31 -24.25 9.92 27.90
C ASP A 31 -22.91 9.20 28.01
N HIS A 32 -22.15 9.24 26.92
CA HIS A 32 -20.70 9.39 26.92
C HIS A 32 -20.27 9.67 25.49
N ASP A 33 -19.24 10.50 25.37
CA ASP A 33 -18.39 10.71 24.20
C ASP A 33 -17.74 9.37 23.74
N SER A 34 -18.52 8.38 23.29
CA SER A 34 -18.01 7.06 22.91
C SER A 34 -17.76 6.98 21.41
N ARG A 35 -16.87 7.86 20.94
CA ARG A 35 -16.27 7.75 19.61
C ARG A 35 -15.64 6.35 19.50
N PRO A 36 -16.05 5.48 18.53
CA PRO A 36 -15.54 4.12 18.45
C PRO A 36 -14.10 4.11 17.92
N ASN A 37 -13.32 3.11 18.32
CA ASN A 37 -12.01 2.85 17.75
C ASN A 37 -12.14 2.15 16.39
N PHE A 38 -11.38 2.62 15.40
CA PHE A 38 -11.33 2.02 14.07
C PHE A 38 -10.04 1.22 13.90
N VAL A 39 -10.16 -0.10 13.69
CA VAL A 39 -9.04 -0.96 13.31
C VAL A 39 -9.30 -1.51 11.91
N LEU A 40 -8.49 -1.07 10.95
CA LEU A 40 -8.59 -1.46 9.54
C LEU A 40 -7.45 -2.41 9.20
N MET A 41 -7.79 -3.67 8.91
CA MET A 41 -6.82 -4.68 8.49
C MET A 41 -6.92 -4.90 6.98
N MET A 42 -5.83 -4.64 6.25
CA MET A 42 -5.73 -4.87 4.81
C MET A 42 -4.61 -5.87 4.53
N VAL A 43 -4.97 -7.02 3.97
CA VAL A 43 -4.02 -8.06 3.56
C VAL A 43 -3.64 -7.83 2.09
N ASP A 44 -2.37 -8.05 1.75
CA ASP A 44 -1.83 -7.84 0.41
C ASP A 44 -1.97 -9.13 -0.41
N ASP A 45 -2.60 -9.05 -1.58
CA ASP A 45 -2.79 -10.13 -2.56
C ASP A 45 -3.41 -11.44 -2.02
N LEU A 46 -4.23 -11.35 -0.97
CA LEU A 46 -4.99 -12.49 -0.45
C LEU A 46 -6.20 -12.81 -1.34
N GLY A 47 -6.31 -14.04 -1.81
CA GLY A 47 -7.44 -14.51 -2.59
C GLY A 47 -8.68 -14.72 -1.74
N ILE A 48 -9.86 -14.43 -2.30
CA ILE A 48 -11.15 -14.68 -1.62
C ILE A 48 -11.34 -16.16 -1.25
N GLY A 49 -10.76 -17.07 -2.03
CA GLY A 49 -10.81 -18.52 -1.80
C GLY A 49 -9.75 -19.04 -0.83
N ASP A 50 -8.89 -18.21 -0.25
CA ASP A 50 -7.84 -18.64 0.68
C ASP A 50 -8.32 -18.76 2.14
N ILE A 51 -9.44 -18.11 2.48
CA ILE A 51 -9.93 -18.00 3.86
C ILE A 51 -10.98 -19.07 4.16
N GLY A 52 -10.89 -19.66 5.35
CA GLY A 52 -11.77 -20.74 5.81
C GLY A 52 -13.26 -20.38 5.74
N CYS A 53 -13.62 -19.22 6.26
CA CYS A 53 -14.99 -18.74 6.22
C CYS A 53 -15.49 -18.38 4.81
N TYR A 54 -14.67 -18.48 3.75
CA TYR A 54 -15.10 -18.39 2.35
C TYR A 54 -15.03 -19.73 1.60
N GLY A 55 -14.74 -20.82 2.29
CA GLY A 55 -14.81 -22.18 1.76
C GLY A 55 -13.47 -22.91 1.64
N ASN A 56 -12.35 -22.31 2.07
CA ASN A 56 -11.07 -23.01 2.10
C ASN A 56 -11.03 -24.02 3.26
N ASP A 57 -10.60 -25.26 3.02
CA ASP A 57 -10.48 -26.30 4.05
C ASP A 57 -9.02 -26.71 4.32
N THR A 58 -8.06 -26.08 3.64
CA THR A 58 -6.64 -26.45 3.66
C THR A 58 -5.81 -25.45 4.47
N ILE A 59 -6.13 -24.15 4.40
CA ILE A 59 -5.43 -23.07 5.09
C ILE A 59 -6.12 -22.78 6.43
N SER A 60 -5.35 -22.74 7.51
CA SER A 60 -5.86 -22.47 8.86
C SER A 60 -5.99 -20.96 9.10
N THR A 61 -7.22 -20.46 9.19
CA THR A 61 -7.53 -19.03 9.43
C THR A 61 -8.43 -18.76 10.64
N PRO A 62 -8.23 -19.44 11.79
CA PRO A 62 -9.22 -19.51 12.86
C PRO A 62 -9.61 -18.14 13.45
N ASN A 63 -8.67 -17.19 13.52
CA ASN A 63 -8.95 -15.85 14.02
C ASN A 63 -9.83 -15.03 13.06
N ILE A 64 -9.61 -15.17 11.75
CA ILE A 64 -10.43 -14.50 10.73
C ILE A 64 -11.82 -15.15 10.67
N ASP A 65 -11.86 -16.47 10.82
CA ASP A 65 -13.12 -17.22 10.85
C ASP A 65 -13.96 -16.86 12.08
N GLY A 66 -13.32 -16.68 13.24
CA GLY A 66 -13.96 -16.16 14.46
C GLY A 66 -14.51 -14.74 14.26
N LEU A 67 -13.73 -13.82 13.68
CA LEU A 67 -14.22 -12.47 13.36
C LEU A 67 -15.42 -12.48 12.42
N ALA A 68 -15.46 -13.39 11.44
CA ALA A 68 -16.58 -13.54 10.53
C ALA A 68 -17.82 -14.16 11.20
N ALA A 69 -17.63 -15.03 12.19
CA ALA A 69 -18.72 -15.63 12.97
C ALA A 69 -19.38 -14.64 13.93
N ASP A 70 -18.58 -13.77 14.56
CA ASP A 70 -19.04 -12.76 15.51
C ASP A 70 -19.48 -11.43 14.85
N GLY A 71 -19.30 -11.32 13.53
CA GLY A 71 -19.47 -10.07 12.79
C GLY A 71 -20.23 -10.22 11.47
N VAL A 72 -19.90 -9.33 10.54
CA VAL A 72 -20.49 -9.33 9.19
C VAL A 72 -19.47 -9.84 8.19
N ARG A 73 -19.86 -10.85 7.42
CA ARG A 73 -19.09 -11.38 6.29
C ARG A 73 -19.64 -10.86 4.97
N LEU A 74 -18.84 -10.10 4.23
CA LEU A 74 -19.23 -9.54 2.94
C LEU A 74 -19.02 -10.57 1.81
N THR A 75 -20.10 -11.03 1.18
CA THR A 75 -20.02 -11.95 0.04
C THR A 75 -19.70 -11.25 -1.29
N GLN A 76 -19.77 -9.92 -1.33
CA GLN A 76 -19.47 -9.11 -2.51
C GLN A 76 -18.73 -7.81 -2.12
N HIS A 77 -17.50 -7.96 -1.63
CA HIS A 77 -16.60 -6.82 -1.39
C HIS A 77 -15.71 -6.60 -2.62
N LEU A 78 -15.89 -5.47 -3.31
CA LEU A 78 -15.22 -5.20 -4.59
C LEU A 78 -14.14 -4.14 -4.39
N ALA A 79 -12.88 -4.51 -4.57
CA ALA A 79 -11.79 -3.56 -4.65
C ALA A 79 -11.97 -2.66 -5.89
N ALA A 80 -11.69 -1.36 -5.74
CA ALA A 80 -11.90 -0.39 -6.82
C ALA A 80 -10.92 -0.56 -8.00
N ALA A 81 -9.84 -1.32 -7.81
CA ALA A 81 -8.87 -1.66 -8.83
C ALA A 81 -8.19 -3.01 -8.54
N PRO A 82 -7.71 -3.74 -9.56
CA PRO A 82 -7.05 -5.04 -9.41
C PRO A 82 -5.55 -4.93 -9.04
N LEU A 83 -5.04 -3.73 -8.78
CA LEU A 83 -3.62 -3.47 -8.50
C LEU A 83 -3.44 -2.69 -7.21
N CYS A 84 -2.30 -2.91 -6.54
CA CYS A 84 -2.00 -2.38 -5.21
C CYS A 84 -2.19 -0.86 -5.10
N THR A 85 -1.44 -0.07 -5.87
CA THR A 85 -1.44 1.41 -5.79
C THR A 85 -2.84 2.00 -6.02
N PRO A 86 -3.53 1.74 -7.15
CA PRO A 86 -4.86 2.32 -7.37
C PRO A 86 -5.92 1.81 -6.39
N SER A 87 -5.84 0.54 -5.93
CA SER A 87 -6.76 0.00 -4.92
C SER A 87 -6.59 0.73 -3.58
N ARG A 88 -5.34 0.93 -3.14
CA ARG A 88 -5.00 1.67 -1.91
C ARG A 88 -5.35 3.14 -2.01
N THR A 89 -5.14 3.78 -3.16
CA THR A 89 -5.58 5.17 -3.40
C THR A 89 -7.09 5.29 -3.19
N ALA A 90 -7.86 4.37 -3.79
CA ALA A 90 -9.31 4.40 -3.67
C ALA A 90 -9.79 4.09 -2.25
N PHE A 91 -9.14 3.16 -1.55
CA PHE A 91 -9.43 2.87 -0.16
C PHE A 91 -9.18 4.09 0.74
N MET A 92 -8.06 4.79 0.56
CA MET A 92 -7.70 5.95 1.39
C MET A 92 -8.63 7.14 1.15
N THR A 93 -9.05 7.37 -0.10
CA THR A 93 -9.78 8.59 -0.51
C THR A 93 -11.29 8.41 -0.68
N GLY A 94 -11.77 7.16 -0.78
CA GLY A 94 -13.15 6.86 -1.16
C GLY A 94 -13.49 7.25 -2.62
N ARG A 95 -12.47 7.52 -3.46
CA ARG A 95 -12.62 7.98 -4.84
C ARG A 95 -11.96 6.98 -5.79
N TYR A 96 -12.50 6.82 -6.99
CA TYR A 96 -11.78 6.06 -8.03
C TYR A 96 -10.38 6.65 -8.25
N ALA A 97 -9.36 5.81 -8.37
CA ALA A 97 -7.96 6.21 -8.50
C ALA A 97 -7.74 7.27 -9.61
N LEU A 98 -8.42 7.11 -10.74
CA LEU A 98 -8.44 8.08 -11.84
C LEU A 98 -8.81 9.50 -11.40
N ARG A 99 -9.74 9.65 -10.45
CA ARG A 99 -10.17 10.94 -9.90
C ARG A 99 -9.20 11.53 -8.89
N ALA A 100 -8.36 10.69 -8.30
CA ALA A 100 -7.32 11.06 -7.35
C ALA A 100 -5.96 11.33 -8.03
N GLY A 101 -5.94 11.41 -9.37
CA GLY A 101 -4.73 11.62 -10.15
C GLY A 101 -3.82 10.39 -10.27
N GLU A 102 -4.18 9.28 -9.63
CA GLU A 102 -3.46 8.02 -9.71
C GLU A 102 -3.90 7.24 -10.95
N THR A 103 -3.23 7.53 -12.07
CA THR A 103 -3.49 6.89 -13.36
C THR A 103 -2.19 6.70 -14.14
N SER A 104 -2.10 5.58 -14.84
CA SER A 104 -1.06 5.34 -15.82
C SER A 104 -1.69 4.72 -17.06
N THR A 105 -1.38 5.27 -18.23
CA THR A 105 -1.78 4.70 -19.53
C THR A 105 -0.74 3.72 -20.06
N GLY A 106 0.36 3.52 -19.34
CA GLY A 106 1.44 2.63 -19.72
C GLY A 106 1.28 1.21 -19.17
N ARG A 107 2.29 0.37 -19.44
CA ARG A 107 2.39 -0.99 -18.91
C ARG A 107 2.51 -1.03 -17.38
N VAL A 108 3.18 -0.04 -16.80
CA VAL A 108 3.43 0.06 -15.35
C VAL A 108 2.34 0.94 -14.74
N GLN A 109 1.47 0.34 -13.91
CA GLN A 109 0.33 1.01 -13.28
C GLN A 109 0.37 0.96 -11.75
N VAL A 110 1.55 0.65 -11.22
CA VAL A 110 1.89 0.72 -9.80
C VAL A 110 3.22 1.42 -9.66
N ILE A 111 3.47 2.01 -8.51
CA ILE A 111 4.79 2.59 -8.22
C ILE A 111 5.79 1.43 -8.15
N LEU A 112 6.93 1.54 -8.82
CA LEU A 112 7.97 0.50 -8.83
C LEU A 112 9.26 0.91 -8.11
N PHE A 113 9.44 2.21 -7.85
CA PHE A 113 10.66 2.78 -7.30
C PHE A 113 10.35 3.72 -6.15
N LEU A 114 11.06 3.56 -5.03
CA LEU A 114 10.89 4.40 -3.86
C LEU A 114 11.24 5.87 -4.13
N ALA A 115 12.27 6.09 -4.95
CA ALA A 115 12.74 7.42 -5.34
C ALA A 115 11.93 8.04 -6.49
N GLY A 116 10.79 7.42 -6.88
CA GLY A 116 9.87 8.03 -7.83
C GLY A 116 9.11 9.21 -7.21
N SER A 117 8.79 10.20 -8.03
CA SER A 117 8.01 11.38 -7.64
C SER A 117 6.49 11.18 -7.71
N GLY A 118 6.04 9.97 -8.07
CA GLY A 118 4.62 9.63 -8.14
C GLY A 118 4.08 9.16 -6.79
N GLY A 119 2.84 9.51 -6.49
CA GLY A 119 2.16 9.13 -5.27
C GLY A 119 0.79 9.78 -5.12
N LEU A 120 0.14 9.53 -3.98
CA LEU A 120 -1.14 10.13 -3.63
C LEU A 120 -1.01 11.65 -3.58
N LEU A 121 -1.78 12.37 -4.40
CA LEU A 121 -1.64 13.81 -4.51
C LEU A 121 -1.84 14.53 -3.15
N PRO A 122 -1.00 15.52 -2.79
CA PRO A 122 -1.10 16.22 -1.51
C PRO A 122 -2.45 16.90 -1.23
N ASN A 123 -3.24 17.18 -2.28
CA ASN A 123 -4.55 17.79 -2.17
C ASN A 123 -5.70 16.77 -1.96
N GLU A 124 -5.44 15.47 -2.09
CA GLU A 124 -6.42 14.43 -1.82
C GLU A 124 -6.62 14.26 -0.32
N THR A 125 -7.88 14.17 0.10
CA THR A 125 -8.24 14.00 1.51
C THR A 125 -8.48 12.52 1.80
N THR A 126 -7.69 11.97 2.71
CA THR A 126 -7.87 10.58 3.17
C THR A 126 -8.88 10.49 4.31
N PHE A 127 -9.44 9.30 4.54
CA PHE A 127 -10.24 9.04 5.75
C PHE A 127 -9.43 9.31 7.03
N ALA A 128 -8.11 9.06 7.02
CA ALA A 128 -7.23 9.31 8.16
C ALA A 128 -7.14 10.81 8.46
N LYS A 129 -7.01 11.67 7.44
CA LYS A 129 -7.03 13.13 7.61
C LYS A 129 -8.36 13.64 8.17
N LEU A 130 -9.47 13.00 7.79
CA LEU A 130 -10.79 13.33 8.34
C LEU A 130 -10.88 12.91 9.82
N LEU A 131 -10.44 11.71 10.18
CA LEU A 131 -10.43 11.23 11.57
C LEU A 131 -9.50 12.06 12.46
N GLN A 132 -8.29 12.40 11.97
CA GLN A 132 -7.35 13.27 12.66
C GLN A 132 -8.00 14.63 13.00
N LYS A 133 -8.74 15.22 12.06
CA LYS A 133 -9.50 16.47 12.30
C LYS A 133 -10.60 16.32 13.37
N GLN A 134 -11.12 15.11 13.57
CA GLN A 134 -12.09 14.79 14.62
C GLN A 134 -11.42 14.40 15.95
N GLY A 135 -10.10 14.56 16.07
CA GLY A 135 -9.35 14.32 17.30
C GLY A 135 -8.95 12.86 17.53
N TYR A 136 -9.06 11.99 16.53
CA TYR A 136 -8.55 10.63 16.63
C TYR A 136 -7.02 10.60 16.55
N THR A 137 -6.40 9.76 17.36
CA THR A 137 -5.01 9.34 17.15
C THR A 137 -4.95 8.38 15.97
N THR A 138 -4.17 8.70 14.95
CA THR A 138 -4.13 7.96 13.68
C THR A 138 -2.79 7.28 13.46
N GLY A 139 -2.80 6.02 13.03
CA GLY A 139 -1.58 5.27 12.78
C GLY A 139 -1.75 4.26 11.67
N ILE A 140 -0.67 4.01 10.94
CA ILE A 140 -0.59 2.94 9.94
C ILE A 140 0.67 2.12 10.18
N VAL A 141 0.48 0.80 10.25
CA VAL A 141 1.57 -0.17 10.37
C VAL A 141 1.52 -1.12 9.17
N GLY A 142 2.63 -1.26 8.45
CA GLY A 142 2.73 -2.11 7.27
C GLY A 142 2.96 -1.32 5.98
N LYS A 143 2.22 -1.64 4.92
CA LYS A 143 2.47 -1.15 3.56
C LYS A 143 1.69 0.12 3.24
N TRP A 144 2.39 1.13 2.71
CA TRP A 144 1.80 2.35 2.16
C TRP A 144 1.56 2.25 0.66
N HIS A 145 2.64 2.24 -0.14
CA HIS A 145 2.62 2.08 -1.60
C HIS A 145 1.91 3.19 -2.39
N LEU A 146 1.88 4.40 -1.83
CA LEU A 146 1.31 5.60 -2.47
C LEU A 146 2.34 6.75 -2.55
N GLY A 147 3.62 6.42 -2.73
CA GLY A 147 4.71 7.39 -2.88
C GLY A 147 5.30 7.87 -1.55
N VAL A 148 6.41 8.62 -1.64
CA VAL A 148 7.07 9.24 -0.48
C VAL A 148 7.33 10.71 -0.70
N ASN A 149 8.09 11.05 -1.74
CA ASN A 149 8.57 12.40 -2.03
C ASN A 149 8.09 12.90 -3.40
N CYS A 150 8.12 14.22 -3.63
CA CYS A 150 7.73 14.87 -4.88
C CYS A 150 8.95 15.41 -5.63
N GLU A 151 9.49 16.53 -5.14
CA GLU A 151 10.53 17.32 -5.81
C GLU A 151 11.90 17.09 -5.17
N SER A 152 11.94 16.86 -3.86
CA SER A 152 13.17 16.68 -3.10
C SER A 152 13.08 15.45 -2.20
N ARG A 153 14.24 14.83 -1.94
CA ARG A 153 14.34 13.59 -1.13
C ARG A 153 13.78 13.67 0.30
N ASN A 154 13.48 14.88 0.79
CA ASN A 154 13.08 15.15 2.17
C ASN A 154 11.73 15.87 2.29
N ASP A 155 11.03 16.14 1.18
CA ASP A 155 9.74 16.86 1.25
C ASP A 155 8.59 16.01 1.79
N HIS A 156 8.71 14.68 1.67
CA HIS A 156 7.76 13.70 2.15
C HIS A 156 6.32 13.96 1.67
N CYS A 157 6.11 14.64 0.55
CA CYS A 157 4.80 15.15 0.16
C CYS A 157 3.70 14.06 0.04
N HIS A 158 4.09 12.82 -0.22
CA HIS A 158 3.22 11.65 -0.39
C HIS A 158 3.27 10.70 0.81
N HIS A 159 4.10 11.00 1.81
CA HIS A 159 4.32 10.16 2.98
C HIS A 159 3.04 10.04 3.84
N PRO A 160 2.76 8.89 4.48
CA PRO A 160 1.56 8.72 5.31
C PRO A 160 1.34 9.83 6.35
N ASN A 161 2.41 10.35 6.95
CA ASN A 161 2.31 11.42 7.93
C ASN A 161 1.75 12.73 7.37
N ASN A 162 1.95 13.00 6.07
CA ASN A 162 1.36 14.15 5.40
C ASN A 162 -0.08 13.89 4.92
N HIS A 163 -0.53 12.64 4.97
CA HIS A 163 -1.88 12.21 4.62
C HIS A 163 -2.73 11.80 5.84
N GLY A 164 -2.45 12.38 7.00
CA GLY A 164 -3.33 12.31 8.17
C GLY A 164 -3.12 11.09 9.06
N PHE A 165 -1.95 10.46 9.02
CA PHE A 165 -1.51 9.49 10.02
C PHE A 165 -0.47 10.10 10.96
N ASP A 166 -0.73 10.16 12.27
CA ASP A 166 0.24 10.66 13.25
C ASP A 166 1.44 9.72 13.40
N PHE A 167 1.23 8.43 13.18
CA PHE A 167 2.26 7.40 13.29
C PHE A 167 2.36 6.54 12.02
N PHE A 168 3.58 6.28 11.59
CA PHE A 168 3.88 5.29 10.56
C PHE A 168 5.02 4.36 10.99
N TYR A 169 4.82 3.06 10.82
CA TYR A 169 5.90 2.08 10.82
C TYR A 169 5.69 1.04 9.73
N GLY A 170 6.64 0.91 8.81
CA GLY A 170 6.59 -0.17 7.84
C GLY A 170 7.21 0.18 6.50
N LEU A 171 6.67 -0.42 5.44
CA LEU A 171 7.17 -0.25 4.10
C LEU A 171 6.49 0.97 3.47
N PRO A 172 7.21 2.05 3.16
CA PRO A 172 6.65 3.14 2.34
C PRO A 172 6.22 2.63 0.96
N PHE A 173 6.79 1.49 0.57
CA PHE A 173 6.67 0.84 -0.72
C PHE A 173 6.08 -0.58 -0.61
N THR A 174 6.12 -1.38 -1.68
CA THR A 174 5.66 -2.79 -1.69
C THR A 174 6.80 -3.78 -1.48
N ASN A 175 6.46 -4.97 -0.99
CA ASN A 175 7.38 -6.10 -0.92
C ASN A 175 7.41 -6.83 -2.27
N PHE A 176 8.53 -6.78 -2.99
CA PHE A 176 8.74 -7.55 -4.22
C PHE A 176 9.65 -8.75 -3.99
N ASN A 177 9.65 -9.68 -4.95
CA ASN A 177 10.61 -10.78 -4.98
C ASN A 177 12.07 -10.28 -4.90
N ASP A 178 12.37 -9.14 -5.51
CA ASP A 178 13.69 -8.51 -5.48
C ASP A 178 14.17 -8.13 -4.06
N CYS A 179 13.25 -8.00 -3.10
CA CYS A 179 13.60 -7.75 -1.70
C CYS A 179 14.15 -9.00 -0.98
N LYS A 180 13.89 -10.20 -1.51
CA LYS A 180 14.33 -11.48 -0.97
C LYS A 180 15.43 -12.10 -1.85
N PRO A 181 16.66 -12.26 -1.34
CA PRO A 181 17.70 -12.99 -2.07
C PRO A 181 17.21 -14.37 -2.52
N GLY A 182 17.39 -14.68 -3.80
CA GLY A 182 17.01 -15.97 -4.39
C GLY A 182 15.53 -16.15 -4.74
N ALA A 183 14.66 -15.16 -4.51
CA ALA A 183 13.24 -15.26 -4.87
C ALA A 183 12.93 -14.88 -6.33
N GLY A 184 13.95 -14.56 -7.12
CA GLY A 184 13.81 -14.09 -8.50
C GLY A 184 13.62 -12.58 -8.61
N LYS A 185 13.47 -12.13 -9.86
CA LYS A 185 13.34 -10.72 -10.25
C LYS A 185 11.87 -10.40 -10.54
N GLY A 186 11.37 -9.27 -10.04
CA GLY A 186 9.98 -8.84 -10.20
C GLY A 186 9.83 -7.47 -10.86
N VAL A 187 10.79 -6.56 -10.66
CA VAL A 187 10.73 -5.20 -11.20
C VAL A 187 11.34 -5.13 -12.60
N LEU A 188 10.51 -4.83 -13.60
CA LEU A 188 10.92 -4.59 -15.00
C LEU A 188 11.85 -5.68 -15.57
N VAL A 189 11.51 -6.96 -15.33
CA VAL A 189 12.32 -8.12 -15.71
C VAL A 189 12.73 -8.10 -17.19
N ASP A 190 11.80 -7.76 -18.08
CA ASP A 190 12.01 -7.64 -19.52
C ASP A 190 13.08 -6.58 -19.88
N VAL A 191 13.04 -5.44 -19.20
CA VAL A 191 14.03 -4.37 -19.38
C VAL A 191 15.38 -4.81 -18.83
N GLN A 192 15.39 -5.46 -17.67
CA GLN A 192 16.61 -5.95 -17.04
C GLN A 192 17.31 -6.98 -17.92
N GLU A 193 16.57 -7.94 -18.50
CA GLU A 193 17.11 -8.94 -19.41
C GLU A 193 17.66 -8.31 -20.70
N THR A 194 16.92 -7.36 -21.28
CA THR A 194 17.35 -6.63 -22.47
C THR A 194 18.66 -5.89 -22.24
N LEU A 195 18.77 -5.14 -21.13
CA LEU A 195 19.98 -4.39 -20.78
C LEU A 195 21.16 -5.31 -20.47
N TRP A 196 20.91 -6.46 -19.83
CA TRP A 196 21.93 -7.49 -19.63
C TRP A 196 22.47 -8.02 -20.96
N GLN A 197 21.58 -8.39 -21.89
CA GLN A 197 21.96 -8.88 -23.21
C GLN A 197 22.76 -7.86 -24.01
N ILE A 198 22.33 -6.59 -24.02
CA ILE A 198 23.08 -5.49 -24.66
C ILE A 198 24.48 -5.36 -24.05
N SER A 199 24.58 -5.44 -22.72
CA SER A 199 25.87 -5.35 -22.02
C SER A 199 26.81 -6.51 -22.40
N VAL A 200 26.29 -7.73 -22.48
CA VAL A 200 27.05 -8.90 -22.93
C VAL A 200 27.51 -8.74 -24.38
N LEU A 201 26.62 -8.32 -25.29
CA LEU A 201 26.94 -8.14 -26.71
C LEU A 201 28.02 -7.08 -26.93
N LEU A 202 27.91 -5.91 -26.27
CA LEU A 202 28.91 -4.84 -26.36
C LEU A 202 30.27 -5.30 -25.80
N THR A 203 30.26 -6.08 -24.72
CA THR A 203 31.49 -6.62 -24.11
C THR A 203 32.16 -7.62 -25.05
N LEU A 204 31.40 -8.57 -25.61
CA LEU A 204 31.92 -9.55 -26.57
C LEU A 204 32.44 -8.87 -27.84
N ALA A 205 31.75 -7.87 -28.36
CA ALA A 205 32.20 -7.09 -29.52
C ALA A 205 33.52 -6.35 -29.22
N SER A 206 33.62 -5.73 -28.04
CA SER A 206 34.84 -5.02 -27.59
C SER A 206 36.03 -5.98 -27.46
N LEU A 207 35.83 -7.13 -26.81
CA LEU A 207 36.87 -8.16 -26.64
C LEU A 207 37.29 -8.76 -27.99
N THR A 208 36.35 -9.00 -28.89
CA THR A 208 36.63 -9.56 -30.23
C THR A 208 37.44 -8.58 -31.07
N LEU A 209 37.09 -7.29 -31.06
CA LEU A 209 37.86 -6.26 -31.78
C LEU A 209 39.26 -6.06 -31.19
N LEU A 210 39.39 -6.11 -29.86
CA LEU A 210 40.68 -6.05 -29.19
C LEU A 210 41.57 -7.25 -29.60
N ALA A 211 41.01 -8.46 -29.62
CA ALA A 211 41.71 -9.66 -30.03
C ALA A 211 42.10 -9.64 -31.52
N ALA A 212 41.19 -9.24 -32.41
CA ALA A 212 41.46 -9.13 -33.86
C ALA A 212 42.53 -8.06 -34.17
N ARG A 213 42.59 -7.00 -33.37
CA ARG A 213 43.65 -6.00 -33.44
C ARG A 213 44.98 -6.55 -32.94
N ALA A 214 44.98 -7.24 -31.80
CA ALA A 214 46.18 -7.80 -31.18
C ALA A 214 46.83 -8.91 -32.01
N SER A 215 46.03 -9.72 -32.72
CA SER A 215 46.50 -10.75 -33.64
C SER A 215 46.95 -10.22 -35.01
N GLY A 216 46.78 -8.91 -35.27
CA GLY A 216 47.09 -8.29 -36.55
C GLY A 216 46.10 -8.61 -37.66
N LEU A 217 44.99 -9.28 -37.37
CA LEU A 217 43.97 -9.68 -38.35
C LEU A 217 43.23 -8.47 -38.94
N LEU A 218 42.99 -7.44 -38.13
CA LEU A 218 42.30 -6.20 -38.55
C LEU A 218 43.02 -4.94 -38.02
N ARG A 219 43.13 -3.91 -38.86
CA ARG A 219 43.67 -2.59 -38.47
C ARG A 219 42.56 -1.71 -37.90
N VAL A 220 42.39 -1.73 -36.58
CA VAL A 220 41.17 -1.19 -35.92
C VAL A 220 41.22 0.22 -35.29
N SER A 221 42.29 1.01 -35.18
CA SER A 221 42.31 2.25 -34.35
C SER A 221 41.99 2.05 -32.85
N TRP A 222 42.78 2.70 -31.98
CA TRP A 222 42.59 2.58 -30.53
C TRP A 222 41.38 3.37 -30.01
N THR A 223 40.98 4.41 -30.73
CA THR A 223 39.82 5.24 -30.39
C THR A 223 38.52 4.46 -30.44
N LEU A 224 38.31 3.64 -31.48
CA LEU A 224 37.13 2.78 -31.60
C LEU A 224 37.08 1.71 -30.50
N VAL A 225 38.23 1.09 -30.17
CA VAL A 225 38.32 0.10 -29.09
C VAL A 225 37.99 0.75 -27.74
N ALA A 226 38.55 1.91 -27.45
CA ALA A 226 38.28 2.65 -26.22
C ALA A 226 36.81 3.09 -26.13
N PHE A 227 36.22 3.55 -27.23
CA PHE A 227 34.81 3.91 -27.29
C PHE A 227 33.89 2.73 -26.99
N LEU A 228 34.11 1.57 -27.63
CA LEU A 228 33.27 0.38 -27.39
C LEU A 228 33.44 -0.17 -25.96
N ALA A 229 34.65 -0.14 -25.42
CA ALA A 229 34.89 -0.49 -24.02
C ALA A 229 34.14 0.46 -23.06
N ALA A 230 34.15 1.77 -23.32
CA ALA A 230 33.39 2.74 -22.54
C ALA A 230 31.87 2.50 -22.64
N MET A 231 31.37 2.19 -23.83
CA MET A 231 29.95 1.86 -24.04
C MET A 231 29.54 0.56 -23.34
N SER A 232 30.39 -0.47 -23.36
CA SER A 232 30.20 -1.72 -22.60
C SER A 232 30.11 -1.45 -21.10
N LEU A 233 31.05 -0.67 -20.55
CA LEU A 233 31.04 -0.27 -19.13
C LEU A 233 29.80 0.54 -18.77
N LEU A 234 29.40 1.50 -19.62
CA LEU A 234 28.20 2.31 -19.41
C LEU A 234 26.94 1.44 -19.42
N SER A 235 26.79 0.55 -20.41
CA SER A 235 25.66 -0.37 -20.50
C SER A 235 25.58 -1.27 -19.27
N PHE A 236 26.71 -1.83 -18.85
CA PHE A 236 26.77 -2.65 -17.64
C PHE A 236 26.39 -1.85 -16.40
N ALA A 237 26.86 -0.62 -16.26
CA ALA A 237 26.51 0.25 -15.13
C ALA A 237 25.00 0.58 -15.12
N VAL A 238 24.41 0.90 -16.28
CA VAL A 238 22.97 1.17 -16.43
C VAL A 238 22.11 -0.05 -16.08
N TRP A 239 22.62 -1.27 -16.24
CA TRP A 239 21.97 -2.47 -15.75
C TRP A 239 22.23 -2.73 -14.25
N PHE A 240 23.49 -2.72 -13.84
CA PHE A 240 23.91 -3.12 -12.50
C PHE A 240 23.35 -2.20 -11.43
N VAL A 241 23.48 -0.88 -11.63
CA VAL A 241 23.15 0.12 -10.62
C VAL A 241 21.66 0.10 -10.23
N PRO A 242 20.69 0.25 -11.15
CA PRO A 242 19.27 0.30 -10.76
C PRO A 242 18.69 -1.06 -10.36
N PHE A 243 19.26 -2.18 -10.84
CA PHE A 243 18.65 -3.49 -10.61
C PHE A 243 19.36 -4.35 -9.56
N GLU A 244 20.69 -4.38 -9.53
CA GLU A 244 21.42 -5.16 -8.50
C GLU A 244 21.49 -4.41 -7.17
N LEU A 245 21.39 -3.06 -7.17
CA LEU A 245 21.25 -2.26 -5.94
C LEU A 245 19.78 -2.00 -5.55
N LEU A 246 18.82 -2.50 -6.33
CA LEU A 246 17.38 -2.26 -6.13
C LEU A 246 16.95 -2.65 -4.72
N ARG A 247 17.41 -3.81 -4.23
CA ARG A 247 17.11 -4.28 -2.88
C ARG A 247 17.51 -3.25 -1.82
N THR A 248 18.69 -2.67 -1.95
CA THR A 248 19.18 -1.67 -1.00
C THR A 248 18.35 -0.40 -1.08
N TRP A 249 17.96 0.04 -2.28
CA TRP A 249 17.31 1.35 -2.45
C TRP A 249 15.78 1.33 -2.27
N ASN A 250 15.11 0.25 -2.63
CA ASN A 250 13.65 0.17 -2.59
C ASN A 250 13.11 -0.62 -1.38
N CYS A 251 13.86 -1.57 -0.84
CA CYS A 251 13.38 -2.44 0.23
C CYS A 251 13.84 -1.91 1.58
N ILE A 252 13.05 -1.03 2.18
CA ILE A 252 13.37 -0.39 3.46
C ILE A 252 12.18 -0.46 4.44
N ILE A 253 12.47 -0.25 5.72
CA ILE A 253 11.46 0.12 6.73
C ILE A 253 11.68 1.56 7.13
N MET A 254 10.58 2.31 7.19
CA MET A 254 10.55 3.65 7.75
C MET A 254 9.76 3.65 9.07
N ARG A 255 10.19 4.51 9.98
CA ARG A 255 9.41 4.95 11.13
C ARG A 255 9.23 6.45 10.98
N ASN A 256 7.99 6.86 10.74
CA ASN A 256 7.67 8.22 10.30
C ASN A 256 8.61 8.62 9.14
N GLY A 257 9.20 9.80 9.16
CA GLY A 257 10.10 10.29 8.10
C GLY A 257 11.51 9.68 8.08
N GLU A 258 11.83 8.72 8.95
CA GLU A 258 13.19 8.17 9.07
C GLU A 258 13.28 6.72 8.59
N VAL A 259 14.34 6.40 7.85
CA VAL A 259 14.67 5.02 7.48
C VAL A 259 15.32 4.33 8.67
N VAL A 260 14.67 3.29 9.20
CA VAL A 260 15.15 2.53 10.37
C VAL A 260 15.73 1.16 10.01
N GLU A 261 15.48 0.68 8.78
CA GLU A 261 16.09 -0.55 8.27
C GLU A 261 16.32 -0.47 6.77
N GLN A 262 17.55 -0.79 6.34
CA GLN A 262 17.96 -0.83 4.95
C GLN A 262 19.16 -1.80 4.79
N PRO A 263 19.06 -2.88 3.99
CA PRO A 263 17.84 -3.37 3.35
C PRO A 263 16.89 -4.06 4.35
N LEU A 264 15.64 -4.21 3.93
CA LEU A 264 14.59 -4.97 4.61
C LEU A 264 15.01 -6.41 4.94
N LYS A 265 14.72 -6.82 6.18
CA LYS A 265 14.85 -8.19 6.70
C LYS A 265 13.47 -8.84 6.80
N LEU A 266 13.19 -9.79 5.91
CA LEU A 266 11.87 -10.39 5.77
C LEU A 266 11.54 -11.40 6.88
N GLU A 267 12.56 -12.04 7.45
CA GLU A 267 12.41 -13.15 8.40
C GLU A 267 11.71 -12.72 9.69
N THR A 268 11.87 -11.45 10.08
CA THR A 268 11.31 -10.88 11.30
C THR A 268 10.24 -9.81 11.04
N LEU A 269 9.88 -9.59 9.77
CA LEU A 269 9.00 -8.49 9.37
C LEU A 269 7.63 -8.58 10.04
N ASN A 270 6.94 -9.71 9.93
CA ASN A 270 5.59 -9.88 10.46
C ASN A 270 5.53 -9.67 11.98
N ALA A 271 6.48 -10.24 12.73
CA ALA A 271 6.55 -10.07 14.18
C ALA A 271 6.77 -8.60 14.58
N ARG A 272 7.59 -7.86 13.83
CA ARG A 272 7.83 -6.43 14.08
C ARG A 272 6.63 -5.57 13.74
N LEU A 273 5.96 -5.83 12.60
CA LEU A 273 4.71 -5.14 12.25
C LEU A 273 3.64 -5.37 13.33
N MET A 274 3.45 -6.62 13.76
CA MET A 274 2.49 -6.95 14.81
C MET A 274 2.81 -6.22 16.13
N SER A 275 4.07 -6.28 16.56
CA SER A 275 4.50 -5.64 17.80
C SER A 275 4.37 -4.11 17.76
N GLU A 276 4.60 -3.47 16.61
CA GLU A 276 4.38 -2.01 16.47
C GLU A 276 2.89 -1.65 16.43
N ALA A 277 2.05 -2.50 15.83
CA ALA A 277 0.59 -2.31 15.84
C ALA A 277 0.02 -2.42 17.27
N GLU A 278 0.42 -3.46 18.02
CA GLU A 278 0.03 -3.65 19.43
C GLU A 278 0.44 -2.45 20.28
N ARG A 279 1.72 -2.04 20.20
CA ARG A 279 2.22 -0.87 20.95
C ARG A 279 1.53 0.43 20.56
N PHE A 280 1.10 0.58 19.31
CA PHE A 280 0.35 1.76 18.88
C PHE A 280 -1.05 1.76 19.49
N VAL A 281 -1.75 0.63 19.48
CA VAL A 281 -3.08 0.48 20.09
C VAL A 281 -3.00 0.73 21.60
N GLU A 282 -2.06 0.10 22.30
CA GLU A 282 -1.87 0.27 23.75
C GLU A 282 -1.66 1.74 24.13
N ARG A 283 -0.77 2.45 23.40
CA ARG A 283 -0.50 3.87 23.67
C ARG A 283 -1.68 4.78 23.35
N SER A 284 -2.45 4.45 22.32
CA SER A 284 -3.60 5.26 21.91
C SER A 284 -4.74 5.12 22.92
N VAL A 285 -5.00 3.90 23.40
CA VAL A 285 -6.04 3.65 24.42
C VAL A 285 -5.67 4.28 25.77
N LEU A 286 -4.39 4.23 26.18
CA LEU A 286 -3.92 4.83 27.43
C LEU A 286 -3.97 6.37 27.43
N ASN A 287 -3.87 7.02 26.28
CA ASN A 287 -3.97 8.47 26.17
C ASN A 287 -5.42 8.98 26.20
N ASP A 288 -6.40 8.11 25.92
CA ASP A 288 -7.84 8.43 25.94
C ASP A 288 -8.50 8.18 27.32
N THR A 289 -7.77 7.56 28.26
CA THR A 289 -8.19 7.32 29.67
C THR A 289 -7.55 8.29 30.65
#